data_AF-A0A519P9V8-F1
#
_entry.id   AF-A0A519P9V8-F1
#
_cell.length_a   1.000
_cell.length_b   1.000
_cell.length_c   1.000
_cell.angle_alpha   90.00
_cell.angle_beta   90.00
_cell.angle_gamma   90.00
#
_symmetry.space_group_name_H-M   'P 1'
#
loop_
_entity.id
_entity.type
_entity.pdbx_description
1 polymer ?
#
loop_
_entity_poly.entity_id
_entity_poly.type
_entity_poly.pdbx_seq_one_letter_code
_entity_poly.pdbx_strand_id
1 'polypeptide(L)'
;MLFPTLAFGVFFLFVYFTTWSLDRENGRRKLFLLLASWFFYAQWDWRFVGLLILGFFKYYGFFIEQAGELLARVGWERDLPLLQIVLPVGISFFTFQGISYVVDVHRGKTPPAKSLLDVMLLMSFFPHLVAGPIVRASDLLPQFERAPRLTREMATHSLLLICWGLFKKTVIASELSVNLVDPVFFDPSAHSVIDIAAAVYGYAVQI
;
A
#
# COMPACT_ATOMS: atom_id res chain seq x y z
N MET A 1 -0.97 10.23 -2.57
CA MET A 1 0.36 10.68 -2.08
C MET A 1 1.36 9.53 -2.13
N LEU A 2 2.47 9.67 -2.86
CA LEU A 2 3.46 8.60 -3.08
C LEU A 2 4.65 8.71 -2.11
N PHE A 3 5.21 7.58 -1.66
CA PHE A 3 6.33 7.54 -0.70
C PHE A 3 7.56 8.41 -1.02
N PRO A 4 8.07 8.49 -2.28
CA PRO A 4 9.25 9.29 -2.59
C PRO A 4 8.97 10.80 -2.70
N THR A 5 7.73 11.25 -2.43
CA THR A 5 7.36 12.67 -2.63
C THR A 5 7.59 13.50 -1.38
N LEU A 6 7.88 14.80 -1.58
CA LEU A 6 7.98 15.77 -0.49
C LEU A 6 6.68 15.83 0.33
N ALA A 7 5.53 15.72 -0.33
CA ALA A 7 4.22 15.68 0.33
C ALA A 7 4.15 14.55 1.36
N PHE A 8 4.64 13.35 1.02
CA PHE A 8 4.71 12.23 1.96
C PHE A 8 5.65 12.53 3.13
N GLY A 9 6.83 13.10 2.87
CA GLY A 9 7.78 13.48 3.92
C GLY A 9 7.19 14.46 4.92
N VAL A 10 6.52 15.51 4.45
CA VAL A 10 5.85 16.51 5.30
C VAL A 10 4.72 15.87 6.11
N PHE A 11 3.86 15.06 5.46
CA PHE A 11 2.79 14.34 6.14
C PHE A 11 3.34 13.39 7.22
N PHE A 12 4.38 12.62 6.91
CA PHE A 12 4.99 11.68 7.84
C PHE A 12 5.56 12.39 9.06
N LEU A 13 6.30 13.49 8.88
CA LEU A 13 6.86 14.27 9.99
C LEU A 13 5.75 14.84 10.87
N PHE A 14 4.70 15.40 10.25
CA PHE A 14 3.53 15.89 10.99
C PHE A 14 2.91 14.78 11.85
N VAL A 15 2.60 13.63 11.25
CA VAL A 15 2.00 12.49 11.97
C VAL A 15 2.94 12.00 13.08
N TYR A 16 4.23 11.90 12.81
CA TYR A 16 5.24 11.45 13.78
C TYR A 16 5.28 12.36 15.02
N PHE A 17 5.44 13.68 14.83
CA PHE A 17 5.54 14.63 15.94
C PHE A 17 4.23 14.74 16.73
N THR A 18 3.07 14.73 16.06
CA THR A 18 1.77 14.74 16.75
C THR A 18 1.54 13.45 17.55
N THR A 19 1.92 12.30 17.01
CA THR A 19 1.81 11.01 17.71
C THR A 19 2.63 11.02 19.00
N TRP A 20 3.86 11.54 18.95
CA TRP A 20 4.74 11.67 20.11
C TRP A 20 4.19 12.67 21.15
N SER A 21 3.50 13.73 20.71
CA SER A 21 2.88 14.68 21.64
C SER A 21 1.65 14.10 22.37
N LEU A 22 1.04 13.04 21.83
CA LEU A 22 -0.17 12.40 22.38
C LEU A 22 0.13 11.24 23.35
N ASP A 23 1.40 11.02 23.71
CA ASP A 23 1.90 9.80 24.36
C ASP A 23 1.33 9.45 25.73
N ARG A 24 0.54 10.34 26.35
CA ARG A 24 -0.07 10.09 27.66
C ARG A 24 -1.39 9.32 27.61
N GLU A 25 -2.08 9.30 26.47
CA GLU A 25 -3.37 8.61 26.32
C GLU A 25 -3.38 7.72 25.06
N ASN A 26 -3.20 6.39 25.26
CA ASN A 26 -3.19 5.41 24.17
C ASN A 26 -4.42 5.52 23.23
N GLY A 27 -5.60 5.88 23.76
CA GLY A 27 -6.82 6.03 22.96
C GLY A 27 -6.75 7.18 21.94
N ARG A 28 -6.33 8.38 22.36
CA ARG A 28 -6.20 9.56 21.47
C ARG A 28 -5.15 9.34 20.40
N ARG A 29 -4.03 8.71 20.78
CA ARG A 29 -2.97 8.35 19.83
C ARG A 29 -3.46 7.39 18.76
N LYS A 30 -4.15 6.31 19.16
CA LYS A 30 -4.74 5.34 18.22
C LYS A 30 -5.77 5.99 17.29
N LEU A 31 -6.64 6.84 17.83
CA LEU A 31 -7.62 7.59 17.03
C LEU A 31 -6.93 8.53 16.02
N PHE A 32 -5.92 9.26 16.45
CA PHE A 32 -5.14 10.13 15.56
C PHE A 32 -4.48 9.34 14.43
N LEU A 33 -3.81 8.22 14.75
CA LEU A 33 -3.18 7.35 13.75
C LEU A 33 -4.19 6.77 12.76
N LEU A 34 -5.40 6.43 13.24
CA LEU A 34 -6.48 5.95 12.39
C LEU A 34 -6.94 7.04 11.41
N LEU A 35 -7.19 8.24 11.92
CA LEU A 35 -7.61 9.39 11.10
C LEU A 35 -6.52 9.78 10.09
N ALA A 36 -5.25 9.81 10.50
CA ALA A 36 -4.12 10.04 9.61
C ALA A 36 -4.04 8.97 8.52
N SER A 37 -4.29 7.71 8.87
CA SER A 37 -4.32 6.61 7.91
C SER A 37 -5.45 6.76 6.90
N TRP A 38 -6.65 7.13 7.35
CA TRP A 38 -7.78 7.36 6.44
C TRP A 38 -7.54 8.57 5.53
N PHE A 39 -6.98 9.65 6.07
CA PHE A 39 -6.59 10.81 5.27
C PHE A 39 -5.58 10.41 4.19
N PHE A 40 -4.58 9.60 4.54
CA PHE A 40 -3.59 9.10 3.58
C PHE A 40 -4.25 8.37 2.40
N TYR A 41 -5.23 7.50 2.63
CA TYR A 41 -5.93 6.82 1.51
C TYR A 41 -6.92 7.71 0.77
N ALA A 42 -7.61 8.62 1.47
CA ALA A 42 -8.52 9.57 0.83
C ALA A 42 -7.80 10.46 -0.20
N GLN A 43 -6.50 10.71 -0.01
CA GLN A 43 -5.63 11.40 -0.98
C GLN A 43 -5.33 10.61 -2.25
N TRP A 44 -5.64 9.31 -2.30
CA TRP A 44 -5.52 8.50 -3.52
C TRP A 44 -6.86 8.41 -4.25
N ASP A 45 -7.96 8.16 -3.52
CA ASP A 45 -9.34 8.31 -3.97
C ASP A 45 -10.25 8.38 -2.73
N TRP A 46 -11.13 9.37 -2.67
CA TRP A 46 -12.07 9.56 -1.57
C TRP A 46 -13.09 8.42 -1.45
N ARG A 47 -13.34 7.67 -2.54
CA ARG A 47 -14.21 6.48 -2.59
C ARG A 47 -13.65 5.31 -1.77
N PHE A 48 -12.37 5.34 -1.41
CA PHE A 48 -11.71 4.29 -0.63
C PHE A 48 -12.16 4.19 0.83
N VAL A 49 -12.99 5.11 1.33
CA VAL A 49 -13.63 4.98 2.66
C VAL A 49 -14.82 3.98 2.61
N GLY A 50 -15.40 3.72 1.43
CA GLY A 50 -16.55 2.84 1.22
C GLY A 50 -16.18 1.38 0.88
N LEU A 51 -15.27 0.75 1.62
CA LEU A 51 -14.65 -0.55 1.31
C LEU A 51 -15.59 -1.79 1.20
N LEU A 52 -16.91 -1.63 1.24
CA LEU A 52 -17.87 -2.72 1.00
C LEU A 52 -18.22 -2.95 -0.49
N ILE A 53 -17.81 -2.07 -1.41
CA ILE A 53 -18.13 -2.17 -2.86
C ILE A 53 -16.91 -2.69 -3.68
N LEU A 54 -15.95 -3.36 -3.05
CA LEU A 54 -14.68 -3.71 -3.72
C LEU A 54 -14.74 -4.92 -4.66
N GLY A 55 -15.59 -5.91 -4.37
CA GLY A 55 -15.73 -7.11 -5.21
C GLY A 55 -16.33 -6.80 -6.59
N PHE A 56 -17.30 -5.88 -6.61
CA PHE A 56 -17.93 -5.40 -7.84
C PHE A 56 -16.90 -4.66 -8.71
N PHE A 57 -16.15 -3.73 -8.13
CA PHE A 57 -15.28 -2.86 -8.90
C PHE A 57 -14.01 -3.52 -9.47
N LYS A 58 -13.50 -4.60 -8.87
CA LYS A 58 -12.33 -5.31 -9.41
C LYS A 58 -12.59 -6.02 -10.73
N TYR A 59 -13.79 -6.56 -10.90
CA TYR A 59 -14.14 -7.37 -12.07
C TYR A 59 -15.17 -6.70 -12.98
N TYR A 60 -15.67 -5.51 -12.62
CA TYR A 60 -16.64 -4.76 -13.42
C TYR A 60 -16.18 -4.56 -14.87
N GLY A 61 -14.94 -4.11 -15.07
CA GLY A 61 -14.36 -3.93 -16.41
C GLY A 61 -14.35 -5.22 -17.22
N PHE A 62 -13.80 -6.30 -16.65
CA PHE A 62 -13.80 -7.63 -17.26
C PHE A 62 -15.21 -8.12 -17.62
N PHE A 63 -16.18 -8.01 -16.72
CA PHE A 63 -17.54 -8.47 -16.98
C PHE A 63 -18.27 -7.64 -18.03
N ILE A 64 -18.04 -6.32 -18.06
CA ILE A 64 -18.65 -5.43 -19.04
C ILE A 64 -18.05 -5.63 -20.43
N GLU A 65 -16.73 -5.83 -20.54
CA GLU A 65 -16.07 -6.17 -21.81
C GLU A 65 -16.60 -7.50 -22.36
N GLN A 66 -16.61 -8.55 -21.53
CA GLN A 66 -17.15 -9.84 -21.96
C GLN A 66 -18.65 -9.78 -22.30
N ALA A 67 -19.45 -9.00 -21.56
CA ALA A 67 -20.87 -8.82 -21.87
C ALA A 67 -21.08 -8.02 -23.17
N GLY A 68 -20.26 -6.99 -23.42
CA GLY A 68 -20.28 -6.20 -24.66
C GLY A 68 -19.96 -7.05 -25.88
N GLU A 69 -18.93 -7.89 -25.81
CA GLU A 69 -18.59 -8.85 -26.88
C GLU A 69 -19.72 -9.83 -27.16
N LEU A 70 -20.41 -10.30 -26.11
CA LEU A 70 -21.49 -11.27 -26.25
C LEU A 70 -22.77 -10.63 -26.82
N LEU A 71 -23.08 -9.41 -26.41
CA LEU A 71 -24.22 -8.62 -26.91
C LEU A 71 -24.01 -8.18 -28.36
N ALA A 72 -22.79 -7.81 -28.74
CA ALA A 72 -22.42 -7.49 -30.12
C ALA A 72 -22.64 -8.70 -31.06
N ARG A 73 -22.36 -9.93 -30.59
CA ARG A 73 -22.64 -11.16 -31.37
C ARG A 73 -24.15 -11.41 -31.61
N VAL A 74 -25.01 -10.83 -30.79
CA VAL A 74 -26.48 -10.94 -30.91
C VAL A 74 -27.07 -9.70 -31.61
N GLY A 75 -26.23 -8.82 -32.17
CA GLY A 75 -26.65 -7.63 -32.92
C GLY A 75 -27.07 -6.45 -32.01
N TRP A 76 -26.77 -6.52 -30.72
CA TRP A 76 -26.97 -5.42 -29.78
C TRP A 76 -25.63 -4.70 -29.53
N GLU A 77 -25.36 -3.72 -30.38
CA GLU A 77 -24.27 -2.76 -30.19
C GLU A 77 -24.76 -1.65 -29.26
N ARG A 78 -24.49 -1.82 -27.96
CA ARG A 78 -24.59 -0.73 -26.99
C ARG A 78 -23.24 -0.42 -26.42
N ASP A 79 -22.89 0.87 -26.39
CA ASP A 79 -21.78 1.38 -25.61
C ASP A 79 -22.08 1.19 -24.13
N LEU A 80 -21.57 0.10 -23.55
CA LEU A 80 -21.64 -0.13 -22.12
C LEU A 80 -20.67 0.83 -21.42
N PRO A 81 -21.11 1.55 -20.37
CA PRO A 81 -20.25 2.47 -19.67
C PRO A 81 -19.13 1.73 -18.95
N LEU A 82 -17.92 1.83 -19.51
CA LEU A 82 -16.67 1.42 -18.87
C LEU A 82 -16.32 2.43 -17.77
N LEU A 83 -16.80 2.16 -16.57
CA LEU A 83 -16.24 2.78 -15.37
C LEU A 83 -14.80 2.27 -15.22
N GLN A 84 -13.83 3.14 -15.48
CA GLN A 84 -12.44 2.92 -15.08
C GLN A 84 -12.34 3.13 -13.57
N ILE A 85 -12.73 2.12 -12.80
CA ILE A 85 -12.50 2.16 -11.36
C ILE A 85 -11.03 1.85 -11.11
N VAL A 86 -10.30 2.87 -10.66
CA VAL A 86 -8.97 2.69 -10.11
C VAL A 86 -9.12 1.80 -8.88
N LEU A 87 -8.60 0.57 -8.98
CA LEU A 87 -8.58 -0.37 -7.86
C LEU A 87 -7.84 0.27 -6.68
N PRO A 88 -8.40 0.27 -5.46
CA PRO A 88 -7.68 0.76 -4.30
C PRO A 88 -6.37 0.02 -4.14
N VAL A 89 -5.31 0.80 -4.09
CA VAL A 89 -3.98 0.27 -3.83
C VAL A 89 -3.99 -0.32 -2.42
N GLY A 90 -3.63 -1.60 -2.32
CA GLY A 90 -3.57 -2.31 -1.05
C GLY A 90 -4.76 -3.22 -0.71
N ILE A 91 -5.80 -3.38 -1.55
CA ILE A 91 -6.92 -4.33 -1.24
C ILE A 91 -6.39 -5.74 -0.92
N SER A 92 -5.43 -6.22 -1.70
CA SER A 92 -4.81 -7.52 -1.46
C SER A 92 -4.17 -7.59 -0.07
N PHE A 93 -3.50 -6.50 0.37
CA PHE A 93 -2.93 -6.40 1.71
C PHE A 93 -4.00 -6.45 2.79
N PHE A 94 -5.06 -5.64 2.69
CA PHE A 94 -6.21 -5.69 3.62
C PHE A 94 -6.81 -7.09 3.71
N THR A 95 -6.97 -7.75 2.57
CA THR A 95 -7.57 -9.09 2.48
C THR A 95 -6.69 -10.13 3.16
N PHE A 96 -5.39 -10.19 2.80
CA PHE A 96 -4.47 -11.14 3.41
C PHE A 96 -4.25 -10.88 4.90
N GLN A 97 -4.21 -9.62 5.31
CA GLN A 97 -4.13 -9.24 6.71
C GLN A 97 -5.41 -9.60 7.48
N GLY A 98 -6.58 -9.38 6.90
CA GLY A 98 -7.87 -9.79 7.44
C GLY A 98 -7.98 -11.30 7.63
N ILE A 99 -7.65 -12.08 6.59
CA ILE A 99 -7.60 -13.54 6.65
C ILE A 99 -6.59 -13.99 7.70
N SER A 100 -5.37 -13.42 7.70
CA SER A 100 -4.35 -13.71 8.71
C SER A 100 -4.86 -13.50 10.12
N TYR A 101 -5.50 -12.35 10.39
CA TYR A 101 -6.02 -12.02 11.70
C TYR A 101 -7.07 -13.04 12.16
N VAL A 102 -8.06 -13.34 11.31
CA VAL A 102 -9.11 -14.32 11.63
C VAL A 102 -8.50 -15.70 11.89
N VAL A 103 -7.55 -16.14 11.07
CA VAL A 103 -6.86 -17.43 11.23
C VAL A 103 -6.01 -17.46 12.51
N ASP A 104 -5.27 -16.40 12.81
CA ASP A 104 -4.41 -16.32 14.00
C ASP A 104 -5.23 -16.32 15.29
N VAL A 105 -6.38 -15.65 15.30
CA VAL A 105 -7.36 -15.70 16.40
C VAL A 105 -7.97 -17.09 16.52
N HIS A 106 -8.42 -17.68 15.41
CA HIS A 106 -9.00 -19.02 15.40
C HIS A 106 -8.01 -20.10 15.88
N ARG A 107 -6.73 -19.96 15.54
CA ARG A 107 -5.65 -20.85 16.00
C ARG A 107 -5.11 -20.53 17.39
N GLY A 108 -5.66 -19.53 18.09
CA GLY A 108 -5.23 -19.12 19.43
C GLY A 108 -3.82 -18.51 19.49
N LYS A 109 -3.25 -18.07 18.35
CA LYS A 109 -1.92 -17.43 18.31
C LYS A 109 -1.92 -16.01 18.86
N THR A 110 -3.04 -15.31 18.71
CA THR A 110 -3.22 -13.94 19.20
C THR A 110 -4.63 -13.78 19.76
N PRO A 111 -4.83 -13.07 20.87
CA PRO A 111 -6.17 -12.78 21.36
C PRO A 111 -6.91 -11.87 20.37
N PRO A 112 -8.25 -11.93 20.33
CA PRO A 112 -9.03 -10.94 19.59
C PRO A 112 -8.67 -9.51 20.03
N ALA A 113 -8.66 -8.58 19.07
CA ALA A 113 -8.48 -7.17 19.33
C ALA A 113 -9.53 -6.67 20.35
N LYS A 114 -9.11 -5.78 21.26
CA LYS A 114 -9.94 -5.34 22.39
C LYS A 114 -11.05 -4.38 21.98
N SER A 115 -10.91 -3.73 20.84
CA SER A 115 -11.85 -2.72 20.35
C SER A 115 -11.90 -2.67 18.84
N LEU A 116 -13.01 -2.14 18.31
CA LEU A 116 -13.14 -1.88 16.88
C LEU A 116 -12.05 -0.91 16.38
N LEU A 117 -11.66 0.07 17.21
CA LEU A 117 -10.59 1.00 16.92
C LEU A 117 -9.25 0.29 16.63
N ASP A 118 -8.91 -0.74 17.41
CA ASP A 118 -7.68 -1.50 17.21
C ASP A 118 -7.72 -2.32 15.92
N VAL A 119 -8.87 -2.91 15.58
CA VAL A 119 -9.05 -3.63 14.30
C VAL A 119 -8.96 -2.66 13.13
N MET A 120 -9.65 -1.52 13.19
CA MET A 120 -9.64 -0.52 12.11
C MET A 120 -8.24 0.06 11.91
N LEU A 121 -7.52 0.35 13.01
CA LEU A 121 -6.15 0.83 12.95
C LEU A 121 -5.21 -0.24 12.41
N LEU A 122 -5.31 -1.49 12.89
CA LEU A 122 -4.56 -2.64 12.36
C LEU A 122 -4.74 -2.73 10.84
N MET A 123 -5.99 -2.74 10.39
CA MET A 123 -6.30 -2.93 8.98
C MET A 123 -5.83 -1.75 8.13
N SER A 124 -5.91 -0.52 8.61
CA SER A 124 -5.64 0.68 7.79
C SER A 124 -4.28 1.33 8.01
N PHE A 125 -3.41 0.83 8.88
CA PHE A 125 -2.17 1.53 9.25
C PHE A 125 -1.28 1.88 8.03
N PHE A 126 -1.23 3.18 7.69
CA PHE A 126 -0.62 3.66 6.43
C PHE A 126 0.88 3.33 6.24
N PRO A 127 1.73 3.20 7.28
CA PRO A 127 3.16 2.98 7.07
C PRO A 127 3.50 1.68 6.35
N HIS A 128 2.66 0.64 6.42
CA HIS A 128 2.95 -0.66 5.79
C HIS A 128 1.99 -1.06 4.65
N LEU A 129 0.84 -0.40 4.50
CA LEU A 129 -0.26 -0.99 3.74
C LEU A 129 -0.11 -1.01 2.21
N VAL A 130 0.67 -0.07 1.67
CA VAL A 130 0.77 0.11 0.21
C VAL A 130 1.83 -0.81 -0.40
N ALA A 131 2.94 -1.03 0.29
CA ALA A 131 4.07 -1.83 -0.23
C ALA A 131 4.97 -2.42 0.88
N GLY A 132 4.51 -2.41 2.14
CA GLY A 132 5.25 -3.01 3.25
C GLY A 132 5.07 -4.53 3.32
N PRO A 133 5.86 -5.25 4.12
CA PRO A 133 5.60 -6.65 4.39
C PRO A 133 4.21 -6.82 5.02
N ILE A 134 3.52 -7.94 4.74
CA ILE A 134 2.23 -8.25 5.36
C ILE A 134 2.48 -8.43 6.87
N VAL A 135 2.11 -7.42 7.67
CA VAL A 135 2.31 -7.43 9.12
C VAL A 135 1.26 -8.32 9.78
N ARG A 136 1.69 -9.19 10.71
CA ARG A 136 0.79 -10.03 11.49
C ARG A 136 0.16 -9.24 12.64
N ALA A 137 -1.10 -9.54 12.92
CA ALA A 137 -1.82 -8.95 14.04
C ALA A 137 -1.16 -9.27 15.40
N SER A 138 -0.55 -10.44 15.52
CA SER A 138 0.22 -10.86 16.71
C SER A 138 1.37 -9.92 17.05
N ASP A 139 1.97 -9.29 16.04
CA ASP A 139 3.13 -8.43 16.21
C ASP A 139 2.69 -6.98 16.45
N LEU A 140 1.63 -6.52 15.77
CA LEU A 140 1.21 -5.12 15.79
C LEU A 140 0.24 -4.78 16.93
N LEU A 141 -0.74 -5.63 17.24
CA LEU A 141 -1.73 -5.34 18.28
C LEU A 141 -1.10 -5.08 19.66
N PRO A 142 -0.08 -5.84 20.13
CA PRO A 142 0.57 -5.55 21.41
C PRO A 142 1.30 -4.20 21.42
N GLN A 143 1.73 -3.68 20.26
CA GLN A 143 2.41 -2.39 20.16
C GLN A 143 1.44 -1.22 20.35
N PHE A 144 0.17 -1.37 19.94
CA PHE A 144 -0.86 -0.34 20.14
C PHE A 144 -1.20 -0.10 21.62
N GLU A 145 -1.00 -1.11 22.46
CA GLU A 145 -1.29 -1.07 23.90
C GLU A 145 -0.16 -0.48 24.73
N ARG A 146 1.07 -0.43 24.20
CA ARG A 146 2.25 0.04 24.92
C ARG A 146 2.55 1.48 24.52
N ALA A 147 3.06 2.26 25.47
CA ALA A 147 3.65 3.55 25.13
C ALA A 147 4.93 3.29 24.30
N PRO A 148 5.09 3.96 23.13
CA PRO A 148 6.29 3.81 22.32
C PRO A 148 7.50 4.28 23.11
N ARG A 149 8.63 3.62 22.89
CA ARG A 149 9.92 4.03 23.44
C ARG A 149 10.85 4.31 22.27
N LEU A 150 11.46 5.48 22.27
CA LEU A 150 12.47 5.84 21.29
C LEU A 150 13.84 5.75 21.95
N THR A 151 14.60 4.70 21.61
CA THR A 151 16.01 4.61 22.01
C THR A 151 16.87 5.26 20.94
N ARG A 152 18.08 5.70 21.31
CA ARG A 152 19.07 6.25 20.36
C ARG A 152 19.40 5.26 19.24
N GLU A 153 19.47 3.98 19.59
CA GLU A 153 19.71 2.89 18.65
C GLU A 153 18.58 2.78 17.63
N MET A 154 17.31 2.76 18.08
CA MET A 154 16.14 2.72 17.20
C MET A 154 16.09 3.92 16.25
N ALA A 155 16.35 5.12 16.77
CA ALA A 155 16.37 6.35 15.96
C ALA A 155 17.48 6.28 14.88
N THR A 156 18.68 5.84 15.26
CA THR A 156 19.83 5.72 14.33
C THR A 156 19.54 4.68 13.25
N HIS A 157 19.03 3.51 13.62
CA HIS A 157 18.68 2.46 12.66
C HIS A 157 17.56 2.90 11.72
N SER A 158 16.54 3.59 12.23
CA SER A 158 15.44 4.12 11.42
C SER A 158 15.92 5.13 10.39
N LEU A 159 16.78 6.07 10.79
CA LEU A 159 17.37 7.05 9.88
C LEU A 159 18.26 6.39 8.81
N LEU A 160 19.08 5.41 9.21
CA LEU A 160 19.90 4.65 8.27
C LEU A 160 19.04 3.91 7.24
N LEU A 161 17.97 3.25 7.66
CA LEU A 161 17.04 2.56 6.76
C LEU A 161 16.33 3.52 5.81
N ILE A 162 15.91 4.69 6.29
CA ILE A 162 15.28 5.72 5.45
C ILE A 162 16.28 6.24 4.41
N CYS A 163 17.49 6.64 4.83
CA CYS A 163 18.52 7.14 3.92
C CYS A 163 18.93 6.09 2.89
N TRP A 164 19.10 4.84 3.32
CA TRP A 164 19.48 3.74 2.43
C TRP A 164 18.36 3.36 1.47
N GLY A 165 17.11 3.33 1.93
CA GLY A 165 15.93 3.11 1.10
C GLY A 165 15.75 4.21 0.05
N LEU A 166 15.93 5.48 0.45
CA LEU A 166 15.91 6.62 -0.47
C LEU A 166 17.00 6.51 -1.52
N PHE A 167 18.26 6.24 -1.13
CA PHE A 167 19.36 6.06 -2.07
C PHE A 167 19.07 4.96 -3.09
N LYS A 168 18.64 3.78 -2.63
CA LYS A 168 18.25 2.68 -3.51
C LYS A 168 17.12 3.07 -4.46
N LYS A 169 16.10 3.79 -3.98
CA LYS A 169 14.94 4.13 -4.79
C LYS A 169 15.23 5.25 -5.79
N THR A 170 15.88 6.32 -5.36
CA THR A 170 16.05 7.54 -6.15
C THR A 170 17.30 7.54 -7.00
N VAL A 171 18.34 6.79 -6.60
CA VAL A 171 19.61 6.72 -7.35
C VAL A 171 19.66 5.41 -8.13
N ILE A 172 19.60 4.26 -7.47
CA ILE A 172 19.80 2.98 -8.18
C ILE A 172 18.59 2.66 -9.07
N ALA A 173 17.39 2.58 -8.49
CA ALA A 173 16.21 2.17 -9.22
C ALA A 173 15.79 3.18 -10.28
N SER A 174 15.81 4.50 -9.98
CA SER A 174 15.47 5.53 -10.96
C SER A 174 16.43 5.55 -12.15
N GLU A 175 17.75 5.49 -11.92
CA GLU A 175 18.73 5.53 -13.02
C GLU A 175 18.60 4.28 -13.91
N LEU A 176 18.33 3.13 -13.32
CA LEU A 176 18.16 1.88 -14.05
C LEU A 176 16.84 1.87 -14.85
N SER A 177 15.75 2.40 -14.28
CA SER A 177 14.47 2.57 -14.96
C SER A 177 14.63 3.46 -16.19
N VAL A 178 15.11 4.69 -15.98
CA VAL A 178 15.13 5.74 -17.02
C VAL A 178 16.11 5.43 -18.14
N ASN A 179 17.31 4.92 -17.82
CA ASN A 179 18.38 4.80 -18.80
C ASN A 179 18.53 3.39 -19.41
N LEU A 180 17.93 2.36 -18.82
CA LEU A 180 18.07 0.98 -19.30
C LEU A 180 16.72 0.30 -19.51
N VAL A 181 15.88 0.22 -18.49
CA VAL A 181 14.68 -0.63 -18.53
C VAL A 181 13.59 -0.04 -19.44
N ASP A 182 13.22 1.23 -19.20
CA ASP A 182 12.11 1.86 -19.90
C ASP A 182 12.37 2.01 -21.42
N PRO A 183 13.55 2.47 -21.88
CA PRO A 183 13.82 2.57 -23.32
C PRO A 183 13.82 1.21 -24.02
N VAL A 184 14.44 0.19 -23.40
CA VAL A 184 14.56 -1.15 -24.00
C VAL A 184 13.21 -1.85 -24.08
N PHE A 185 12.33 -1.65 -23.09
CA PHE A 185 10.98 -2.21 -23.12
C PHE A 185 10.00 -1.41 -23.98
N PHE A 186 10.28 -0.13 -24.24
CA PHE A 186 9.46 0.69 -25.13
C PHE A 186 9.59 0.26 -26.60
N ASP A 187 10.81 -0.01 -27.09
CA ASP A 187 11.04 -0.56 -28.43
C ASP A 187 12.10 -1.67 -28.43
N PRO A 188 11.75 -2.91 -28.01
CA PRO A 188 12.70 -4.01 -27.93
C PRO A 188 13.34 -4.37 -29.28
N SER A 189 12.68 -4.04 -30.40
CA SER A 189 13.16 -4.39 -31.74
C SER A 189 14.38 -3.56 -32.18
N ALA A 190 14.55 -2.38 -31.57
CA ALA A 190 15.68 -1.49 -31.82
C ALA A 190 16.94 -1.84 -31.00
N HIS A 191 16.87 -2.83 -30.11
CA HIS A 191 17.92 -3.16 -29.16
C HIS A 191 18.53 -4.56 -29.38
N SER A 192 19.77 -4.75 -28.94
CA SER A 192 20.43 -6.04 -29.05
C SER A 192 19.90 -7.04 -28.01
N VAL A 193 20.14 -8.34 -28.24
CA VAL A 193 19.78 -9.40 -27.28
C VAL A 193 20.43 -9.18 -25.91
N ILE A 194 21.63 -8.60 -25.88
CA ILE A 194 22.36 -8.32 -24.63
C ILE A 194 21.67 -7.18 -23.87
N ASP A 195 21.23 -6.13 -24.58
CA ASP A 195 20.52 -5.01 -23.97
C ASP A 195 19.18 -5.46 -23.38
N ILE A 196 18.45 -6.33 -24.10
CA ILE A 196 17.20 -6.93 -23.62
C ILE A 196 17.44 -7.77 -22.37
N ALA A 197 18.48 -8.63 -22.38
CA ALA A 197 18.82 -9.42 -21.19
C ALA A 197 19.20 -8.52 -20.01
N ALA A 198 19.99 -7.48 -20.24
CA ALA A 198 20.36 -6.50 -19.22
C ALA A 198 19.14 -5.75 -18.68
N ALA A 199 18.19 -5.36 -19.53
CA ALA A 199 16.94 -4.71 -19.12
C ALA A 199 16.05 -5.65 -18.29
N VAL A 200 16.00 -6.96 -18.60
CA VAL A 200 15.27 -7.95 -17.79
C VAL A 200 15.86 -8.05 -16.38
N TYR A 201 17.18 -8.15 -16.24
CA TYR A 201 17.83 -8.13 -14.92
C TYR A 201 17.69 -6.76 -14.24
N GLY A 202 17.78 -5.68 -15.01
CA GLY A 202 17.59 -4.33 -14.51
C GLY A 202 16.19 -4.11 -13.95
N TYR A 203 15.17 -4.66 -14.61
CA TYR A 203 13.80 -4.67 -14.13
C TYR A 203 13.65 -5.37 -12.78
N ALA A 204 14.41 -6.44 -12.52
CA ALA A 204 14.39 -7.08 -11.21
C ALA A 204 15.08 -6.24 -10.12
N VAL A 205 16.08 -5.44 -10.47
CA VAL A 205 16.83 -4.58 -9.54
C VAL A 205 16.11 -3.26 -9.23
N GLN A 206 15.30 -2.73 -10.16
CA GLN A 206 14.56 -1.48 -9.94
C GLN A 206 13.35 -1.61 -8.98
N ILE A 207 12.85 -2.84 -8.79
CA ILE A 207 11.69 -3.15 -7.94
C ILE A 207 12.15 -3.27 -6.48
#